data_AF-A0A6N4QQ62-F1
#
_entry.id   AF-A0A6N4QQ62-F1
#
_cell.length_a   1.000
_cell.length_b   1.000
_cell.length_c   1.000
_cell.angle_alpha   90.00
_cell.angle_beta   90.00
_cell.angle_gamma   90.00
#
_symmetry.space_group_name_H-M   'P 1'
#
loop_
_entity.id
_entity.type
_entity.pdbx_description
1 polymer ?
#
loop_
_entity_poly.entity_id
_entity_poly.type
_entity_poly.pdbx_seq_one_letter_code
_entity_poly.pdbx_strand_id
1 'polypeptide(L)'
;MITPISTAKKLVLEYPYPKGLLEKIPAEGTYYDGTSSVYFGDDETVTPKILAQALHYFIDIDEKETPEKKIPLGASKMKGLPHLPNAKFWPKETYFFAQLNIAEFKKYDIENLFPDEGILYIFDTIEGEFILKFYEGPIEDLKVIEYPDEDSLPEPEYYLEEYRDTAYRLSFSPKYLFYVAGDAYDYRTIAKLLPKALYDKLTKLLKAEVATWNLSLRIFGRPLFWQGEDERMDDEDDEESGKSRRKKPSLAIEENSEILIFHSEIGEGHFHIRIDRKDLKKKKFEKAYSTYSGT
;
A
#
# COMPACT_ATOMS: atom_id res chain seq x y z
N MET A 1 14.49 9.66 -13.04
CA MET A 1 15.42 8.51 -13.14
C MET A 1 14.67 7.35 -13.77
N ILE A 2 15.34 6.42 -14.45
CA ILE A 2 14.65 5.21 -14.94
C ILE A 2 14.56 4.23 -13.77
N THR A 3 13.36 4.00 -13.24
CA THR A 3 13.06 2.99 -12.22
C THR A 3 12.59 1.68 -12.85
N PRO A 4 12.67 0.53 -12.15
CA PRO A 4 12.12 -0.73 -12.65
C PRO A 4 10.63 -0.61 -13.02
N ILE A 5 9.84 0.09 -12.21
CA ILE A 5 8.41 0.32 -12.51
C ILE A 5 8.23 1.20 -13.75
N SER A 6 9.02 2.26 -13.94
CA SER A 6 8.95 3.07 -15.17
C SER A 6 9.32 2.27 -16.43
N THR A 7 10.27 1.34 -16.29
CA THR A 7 10.67 0.42 -17.37
C THR A 7 9.56 -0.57 -17.69
N ALA A 8 8.87 -1.07 -16.66
CA ALA A 8 7.73 -1.97 -16.81
C ALA A 8 6.53 -1.28 -17.48
N LYS A 9 6.21 -0.04 -17.07
CA LYS A 9 5.17 0.78 -17.71
C LYS A 9 5.50 1.04 -19.19
N LYS A 10 6.77 1.34 -19.51
CA LYS A 10 7.23 1.49 -20.90
C LYS A 10 7.08 0.19 -21.69
N LEU A 11 7.44 -0.96 -21.10
CA LEU A 11 7.26 -2.27 -21.72
C LEU A 11 5.79 -2.55 -22.07
N VAL A 12 4.86 -2.25 -21.15
CA VAL A 12 3.41 -2.39 -21.39
C VAL A 12 2.97 -1.48 -22.53
N LEU A 13 3.38 -0.20 -22.50
CA LEU A 13 3.03 0.79 -23.51
C LEU A 13 3.46 0.39 -24.94
N GLU A 14 4.66 -0.16 -25.06
CA GLU A 14 5.28 -0.53 -26.34
C GLU A 14 5.02 -2.00 -26.74
N TYR A 15 4.26 -2.75 -25.94
CA TYR A 15 4.03 -4.17 -26.20
C TYR A 15 3.20 -4.38 -27.48
N PRO A 16 3.61 -5.29 -28.40
CA PRO A 16 2.87 -5.56 -29.63
C PRO A 16 1.66 -6.44 -29.35
N TYR A 17 0.58 -5.84 -28.86
CA TYR A 17 -0.67 -6.55 -28.56
C TYR A 17 -1.28 -7.18 -29.84
N PRO A 18 -1.84 -8.40 -29.74
CA PRO A 18 -2.66 -8.95 -30.81
C PRO A 18 -3.81 -7.99 -31.16
N LYS A 19 -4.08 -7.85 -32.46
CA LYS A 19 -5.17 -6.99 -32.97
C LYS A 19 -6.51 -7.37 -32.32
N GLY A 20 -7.26 -6.40 -31.82
CA GLY A 20 -8.56 -6.65 -31.21
C GLY A 20 -8.51 -7.26 -29.80
N LEU A 21 -7.32 -7.39 -29.17
CA LEU A 21 -7.22 -7.97 -27.84
C LEU A 21 -7.62 -6.97 -26.75
N LEU A 22 -7.18 -5.72 -26.86
CA LEU A 22 -7.43 -4.73 -25.80
C LEU A 22 -8.90 -4.30 -25.77
N GLU A 23 -9.55 -4.31 -26.93
CA GLU A 23 -10.97 -4.05 -27.11
C GLU A 23 -11.86 -5.13 -26.48
N LYS A 24 -11.30 -6.27 -26.08
CA LYS A 24 -12.01 -7.33 -25.33
C LYS A 24 -11.91 -7.16 -23.82
N ILE A 25 -11.05 -6.26 -23.35
CA ILE A 25 -10.93 -5.96 -21.93
C ILE A 25 -12.11 -5.03 -21.59
N PRO A 26 -12.98 -5.40 -20.64
CA PRO A 26 -14.07 -4.54 -20.22
C PRO A 26 -13.57 -3.15 -19.82
N ALA A 27 -14.19 -2.12 -20.40
CA ALA A 27 -13.94 -0.72 -20.07
C ALA A 27 -15.16 -0.15 -19.32
N GLU A 28 -15.66 -0.91 -18.34
CA GLU A 28 -16.78 -0.54 -17.49
C GLU A 28 -16.24 -0.08 -16.13
N GLY A 29 -16.80 1.00 -15.57
CA GLY A 29 -16.39 1.53 -14.27
C GLY A 29 -15.09 2.36 -14.35
N THR A 30 -14.13 2.06 -13.49
CA THR A 30 -12.90 2.85 -13.33
C THR A 30 -11.62 2.05 -13.60
N TYR A 31 -10.54 2.76 -13.90
CA TYR A 31 -9.16 2.27 -13.78
C TYR A 31 -8.35 3.19 -12.86
N TYR A 32 -7.32 2.67 -12.20
CA TYR A 32 -6.46 3.50 -11.35
C TYR A 32 -5.22 3.97 -12.12
N ASP A 33 -5.05 5.29 -12.28
CA ASP A 33 -3.96 5.85 -13.08
C ASP A 33 -2.62 6.00 -12.33
N GLY A 34 -2.61 5.68 -11.03
CA GLY A 34 -1.50 5.88 -10.10
C GLY A 34 -1.68 7.06 -9.15
N THR A 35 -2.70 7.87 -9.37
CA THR A 35 -3.11 8.97 -8.49
C THR A 35 -4.54 8.80 -8.03
N SER A 36 -5.46 8.48 -8.95
CA SER A 36 -6.89 8.38 -8.72
C SER A 36 -7.53 7.29 -9.57
N SER A 37 -8.69 6.83 -9.14
CA SER A 37 -9.65 6.10 -9.96
C SER A 37 -10.25 7.05 -11.00
N VAL A 38 -10.23 6.63 -12.25
CA VAL A 38 -10.68 7.39 -13.41
C VAL A 38 -11.76 6.60 -14.12
N TYR A 39 -12.92 7.20 -14.34
CA TYR A 39 -14.02 6.59 -15.08
C TYR A 39 -13.66 6.45 -16.57
N PHE A 40 -14.05 5.32 -17.16
CA PHE A 40 -14.05 5.19 -18.61
C PHE A 40 -15.17 6.07 -19.20
N GLY A 41 -14.89 6.73 -20.32
CA GLY A 41 -15.95 7.37 -21.12
C GLY A 41 -16.82 6.33 -21.86
N ASP A 42 -18.02 6.74 -22.30
CA ASP A 42 -19.07 5.87 -22.89
C ASP A 42 -18.59 4.97 -24.05
N ASP A 43 -17.57 5.40 -24.80
CA ASP A 43 -16.97 4.66 -25.93
C ASP A 43 -15.45 4.44 -25.75
N GLU A 44 -14.90 4.73 -24.56
CA GLU A 44 -13.47 4.54 -24.31
C GLU A 44 -13.15 3.05 -24.22
N THR A 45 -12.04 2.65 -24.83
CA THR A 45 -11.54 1.28 -24.75
C THR A 45 -10.21 1.27 -24.04
N VAL A 46 -9.87 0.13 -23.45
CA VAL A 46 -8.55 -0.05 -22.84
C VAL A 46 -7.47 0.13 -23.91
N THR A 47 -6.58 1.09 -23.69
CA THR A 47 -5.43 1.35 -24.56
C THR A 47 -4.14 0.88 -23.92
N PRO A 48 -3.03 0.72 -24.68
CA PRO A 48 -1.71 0.47 -24.09
C PRO A 48 -1.31 1.54 -23.06
N LYS A 49 -1.76 2.78 -23.25
CA LYS A 49 -1.54 3.89 -22.31
C LYS A 49 -2.27 3.66 -20.99
N ILE A 50 -3.56 3.34 -21.03
CA ILE A 50 -4.36 3.04 -19.84
C ILE A 50 -3.78 1.84 -19.09
N LEU A 51 -3.41 0.76 -19.81
CA LEU A 51 -2.76 -0.41 -19.18
C LEU A 51 -1.43 -0.05 -18.51
N ALA A 52 -0.60 0.78 -19.15
CA ALA A 52 0.67 1.20 -18.58
C ALA A 52 0.46 2.06 -17.32
N GLN A 53 -0.57 2.91 -17.30
CA GLN A 53 -0.94 3.68 -16.11
C GLN A 53 -1.43 2.77 -14.98
N ALA A 54 -2.31 1.82 -15.31
CA ALA A 54 -2.92 0.87 -14.38
C ALA A 54 -1.96 -0.18 -13.81
N LEU A 55 -0.80 -0.41 -14.43
CA LEU A 55 0.22 -1.32 -13.91
C LEU A 55 0.83 -0.79 -12.60
N HIS A 56 0.71 -1.55 -11.53
CA HIS A 56 1.27 -1.22 -10.23
C HIS A 56 2.00 -2.39 -9.59
N TYR A 57 3.06 -2.05 -8.87
CA TYR A 57 3.85 -2.96 -8.05
C TYR A 57 3.50 -2.73 -6.57
N PHE A 58 3.46 -3.80 -5.80
CA PHE A 58 3.30 -3.73 -4.35
C PHE A 58 4.00 -4.89 -3.65
N ILE A 59 4.26 -4.72 -2.37
CA ILE A 59 4.72 -5.78 -1.48
C ILE A 59 3.48 -6.21 -0.69
N ASP A 60 3.02 -7.41 -1.00
CA ASP A 60 1.95 -8.08 -0.30
C ASP A 60 2.45 -8.56 1.07
N ILE A 61 1.61 -8.41 2.08
CA ILE A 61 1.91 -8.85 3.45
C ILE A 61 0.92 -9.95 3.80
N ASP A 62 1.43 -11.14 4.07
CA ASP A 62 0.67 -12.25 4.62
C ASP A 62 0.84 -12.25 6.14
N GLU A 63 -0.26 -12.45 6.85
CA GLU A 63 -0.29 -12.51 8.31
C GLU A 63 -0.68 -13.91 8.78
N LYS A 64 0.04 -14.39 9.79
CA LYS A 64 -0.24 -15.70 10.40
C LYS A 64 -0.28 -15.56 11.90
N GLU A 65 -1.43 -15.89 12.49
CA GLU A 65 -1.57 -15.96 13.93
C GLU A 65 -0.47 -16.88 14.51
N THR A 66 0.33 -16.31 15.41
CA THR A 66 1.53 -16.95 15.92
C THR A 66 1.64 -16.63 17.41
N PRO A 67 1.75 -17.65 18.29
CA PRO A 67 1.96 -17.42 19.71
C PRO A 67 3.17 -16.50 19.96
N GLU A 68 3.02 -15.52 20.86
CA GLU A 68 4.02 -14.49 21.17
C GLU A 68 5.44 -15.06 21.34
N LYS A 69 5.58 -16.14 22.13
CA LYS A 69 6.86 -16.81 22.41
C LYS A 69 7.55 -17.43 21.18
N LYS A 70 6.85 -17.58 20.06
CA LYS A 70 7.37 -18.12 18.80
C LYS A 70 7.77 -17.03 17.81
N ILE A 71 7.44 -15.76 18.09
CA ILE A 71 7.83 -14.64 17.23
C ILE A 71 9.28 -14.24 17.57
N PRO A 72 10.22 -14.28 16.62
CA PRO A 72 11.60 -13.88 16.88
C PRO A 72 11.69 -12.39 17.27
N LEU A 73 12.65 -12.05 18.14
CA LEU A 73 12.91 -10.67 18.51
C LEU A 73 13.19 -9.81 17.27
N GLY A 74 12.56 -8.64 17.18
CA GLY A 74 12.69 -7.72 16.04
C GLY A 74 12.03 -8.17 14.74
N ALA A 75 11.32 -9.30 14.71
CA ALA A 75 10.56 -9.73 13.54
C ALA A 75 9.38 -8.78 13.21
N SER A 76 8.98 -8.68 11.94
CA SER A 76 7.73 -7.98 11.60
C SER A 76 6.49 -8.71 12.15
N LYS A 77 5.64 -7.99 12.88
CA LYS A 77 4.42 -8.55 13.49
C LYS A 77 3.31 -7.50 13.59
N MET A 78 2.08 -7.96 13.72
CA MET A 78 0.92 -7.16 14.08
C MET A 78 0.35 -7.61 15.42
N LYS A 79 -0.09 -6.64 16.23
CA LYS A 79 -0.69 -6.85 17.56
C LYS A 79 0.22 -7.67 18.50
N GLY A 80 -0.24 -7.99 19.70
CA GLY A 80 0.55 -8.65 20.73
C GLY A 80 1.54 -7.71 21.41
N LEU A 81 2.62 -8.26 21.96
CA LEU A 81 3.62 -7.47 22.69
C LEU A 81 4.70 -6.89 21.74
N PRO A 82 4.95 -5.58 21.72
CA PRO A 82 5.97 -5.02 20.84
C PRO A 82 7.39 -5.32 21.31
N HIS A 83 8.31 -5.42 20.35
CA HIS A 83 9.75 -5.46 20.60
C HIS A 83 10.31 -4.04 20.56
N LEU A 84 10.46 -3.38 21.71
CA LEU A 84 10.91 -1.98 21.78
C LEU A 84 12.30 -1.88 22.45
N PRO A 85 13.10 -0.84 22.15
CA PRO A 85 14.37 -0.61 22.85
C PRO A 85 14.18 -0.35 24.35
N ASN A 86 13.04 0.23 24.74
CA ASN A 86 12.58 0.36 26.12
C ASN A 86 11.11 0.80 26.16
N ALA A 87 10.47 0.69 27.32
CA ALA A 87 9.06 1.06 27.51
C ALA A 87 8.74 2.54 27.20
N LYS A 88 9.67 3.47 27.41
CA LYS A 88 9.45 4.91 27.10
C LYS A 88 9.40 5.20 25.59
N PHE A 89 9.77 4.22 24.76
CA PHE A 89 9.64 4.32 23.32
C PHE A 89 8.16 4.21 22.89
N TRP A 90 7.30 3.55 23.66
CA TRP A 90 5.86 3.50 23.40
C TRP A 90 5.24 4.90 23.62
N PRO A 91 4.53 5.48 22.63
CA PRO A 91 3.74 6.70 22.84
C PRO A 91 2.68 6.53 23.95
N LYS A 92 2.35 7.59 24.68
CA LYS A 92 1.24 7.51 25.64
C LYS A 92 -0.08 7.34 24.91
N GLU A 93 -1.08 6.76 25.57
CA GLU A 93 -2.46 6.69 25.07
C GLU A 93 -2.57 6.05 23.68
N THR A 94 -1.80 4.99 23.44
CA THR A 94 -1.83 4.27 22.14
C THR A 94 -1.73 2.76 22.31
N TYR A 95 -2.31 2.04 21.36
CA TYR A 95 -2.13 0.59 21.22
C TYR A 95 -1.01 0.27 20.23
N PHE A 96 -0.31 -0.85 20.44
CA PHE A 96 0.66 -1.33 19.47
C PHE A 96 -0.07 -2.03 18.32
N PHE A 97 -0.01 -1.45 17.13
CA PHE A 97 -0.66 -2.01 15.95
C PHE A 97 0.27 -2.94 15.17
N ALA A 98 1.45 -2.45 14.78
CA ALA A 98 2.41 -3.22 14.00
C ALA A 98 3.87 -2.79 14.22
N GLN A 99 4.79 -3.73 14.01
CA GLN A 99 6.19 -3.43 13.78
C GLN A 99 6.63 -4.09 12.47
N LEU A 100 7.39 -3.36 11.66
CA LEU A 100 7.87 -3.80 10.36
C LEU A 100 9.39 -3.71 10.36
N ASN A 101 10.03 -4.87 10.31
CA ASN A 101 11.48 -4.96 10.15
C ASN A 101 11.81 -4.78 8.67
N ILE A 102 12.45 -3.66 8.36
CA ILE A 102 12.69 -3.24 6.98
C ILE A 102 13.59 -4.25 6.24
N ALA A 103 14.52 -4.89 6.94
CA ALA A 103 15.41 -5.88 6.34
C ALA A 103 14.64 -7.10 5.76
N GLU A 104 13.44 -7.40 6.28
CA GLU A 104 12.63 -8.55 5.82
C GLU A 104 12.03 -8.33 4.43
N PHE A 105 11.68 -7.07 4.09
CA PHE A 105 11.06 -6.72 2.82
C PHE A 105 11.93 -5.84 1.92
N LYS A 106 13.07 -5.33 2.40
CA LYS A 106 13.96 -4.45 1.64
C LYS A 106 14.38 -5.03 0.29
N LYS A 107 14.61 -6.34 0.22
CA LYS A 107 14.91 -7.07 -1.03
C LYS A 107 13.84 -6.95 -2.12
N TYR A 108 12.63 -6.53 -1.75
CA TYR A 108 11.49 -6.31 -2.64
C TYR A 108 11.26 -4.82 -2.96
N ASP A 109 11.96 -3.89 -2.29
CA ASP A 109 11.87 -2.46 -2.58
C ASP A 109 12.58 -2.12 -3.90
N ILE A 110 11.88 -2.32 -5.02
CA ILE A 110 12.41 -2.12 -6.39
C ILE A 110 12.76 -0.67 -6.71
N GLU A 111 12.27 0.29 -5.91
CA GLU A 111 12.54 1.71 -6.08
C GLU A 111 13.63 2.23 -5.12
N ASN A 112 14.14 1.35 -4.24
CA ASN A 112 15.16 1.66 -3.24
C ASN A 112 14.81 2.91 -2.41
N LEU A 113 13.58 2.96 -1.89
CA LEU A 113 13.04 4.07 -1.10
C LEU A 113 13.26 3.91 0.39
N PHE A 114 13.13 2.68 0.92
CA PHE A 114 13.27 2.39 2.34
C PHE A 114 14.76 2.39 2.76
N PRO A 115 15.10 2.61 4.03
CA PRO A 115 16.43 2.32 4.54
C PRO A 115 16.78 0.82 4.41
N ASP A 116 18.04 0.44 4.56
CA ASP A 116 18.44 -0.97 4.45
C ASP A 116 17.99 -1.81 5.66
N GLU A 117 17.88 -1.18 6.82
CA GLU A 117 17.56 -1.80 8.10
C GLU A 117 16.78 -0.84 9.01
N GLY A 118 16.38 -1.36 10.17
CA GLY A 118 15.60 -0.66 11.18
C GLY A 118 14.17 -1.22 11.30
N ILE A 119 13.48 -0.81 12.35
CA ILE A 119 12.10 -1.23 12.65
C ILE A 119 11.20 -0.01 12.65
N LEU A 120 10.18 -0.05 11.81
CA LEU A 120 9.09 0.91 11.79
C LEU A 120 7.96 0.39 12.67
N TYR A 121 7.57 1.16 13.68
CA TYR A 121 6.45 0.87 14.57
C TYR A 121 5.27 1.75 14.21
N ILE A 122 4.08 1.16 14.26
CA ILE A 122 2.78 1.79 14.04
C ILE A 122 2.00 1.62 15.34
N PHE A 123 1.59 2.74 15.91
CA PHE A 123 0.77 2.79 17.12
C PHE A 123 -0.58 3.42 16.80
N ASP A 124 -1.66 2.77 17.20
CA ASP A 124 -3.03 3.25 17.01
C ASP A 124 -3.45 4.16 18.17
N THR A 125 -3.99 5.33 17.85
CA THR A 125 -4.55 6.28 18.83
C THR A 125 -6.02 6.03 19.14
N ILE A 126 -6.67 5.09 18.45
CA ILE A 126 -8.12 4.81 18.40
C ILE A 126 -9.00 5.97 17.89
N GLU A 127 -8.47 7.18 17.83
CA GLU A 127 -9.14 8.38 17.29
C GLU A 127 -9.07 8.47 15.75
N GLY A 128 -8.66 7.40 15.08
CA GLY A 128 -8.48 7.35 13.62
C GLY A 128 -7.13 7.87 13.13
N GLU A 129 -6.19 8.15 14.03
CA GLU A 129 -4.81 8.53 13.71
C GLU A 129 -3.79 7.46 14.13
N PHE A 130 -2.65 7.43 13.43
CA PHE A 130 -1.53 6.54 13.77
C PHE A 130 -0.27 7.33 14.09
N ILE A 131 0.44 6.92 15.14
CA ILE A 131 1.76 7.43 15.47
C ILE A 131 2.81 6.46 14.96
N LEU A 132 3.70 6.95 14.10
CA LEU A 132 4.84 6.18 13.62
C LEU A 132 6.09 6.49 14.42
N LYS A 133 6.85 5.45 14.76
CA LYS A 133 8.20 5.58 15.31
C LYS A 133 9.17 4.69 14.59
N PHE A 134 10.40 5.15 14.43
CA PHE A 134 11.44 4.42 13.73
C PHE A 134 12.64 4.18 14.64
N TYR A 135 13.15 2.96 14.65
CA TYR A 135 14.31 2.55 15.43
C TYR A 135 15.39 2.01 14.51
N GLU A 136 16.59 2.60 14.59
CA GLU A 136 17.77 2.23 13.80
C GLU A 136 18.83 1.47 14.61
N GLY A 137 18.57 1.18 15.87
CA GLY A 137 19.52 0.46 16.71
C GLY A 137 19.50 -1.06 16.47
N PRO A 138 20.42 -1.78 17.12
CA PRO A 138 20.58 -3.23 16.95
C PRO A 138 19.36 -4.00 17.48
N ILE A 139 19.03 -5.14 16.85
CA ILE A 139 17.89 -5.98 17.26
C ILE A 139 18.09 -6.51 18.69
N GLU A 140 19.35 -6.71 19.10
CA GLU A 140 19.74 -7.23 20.41
C GLU A 140 19.40 -6.29 21.57
N ASP A 141 19.22 -4.99 21.30
CA ASP A 141 18.81 -3.99 22.29
C ASP A 141 17.29 -4.01 22.55
N LEU A 142 16.53 -4.68 21.69
CA LEU A 142 15.08 -4.77 21.81
C LEU A 142 14.67 -5.71 22.94
N LYS A 143 13.53 -5.40 23.53
CA LYS A 143 12.90 -6.20 24.58
C LYS A 143 11.44 -6.35 24.24
N VAL A 144 10.87 -7.52 24.57
CA VAL A 144 9.41 -7.67 24.62
C VAL A 144 8.92 -6.76 25.75
N ILE A 145 8.07 -5.80 25.40
CA ILE A 145 7.51 -4.84 26.35
C ILE A 145 6.04 -5.18 26.60
N GLU A 146 5.70 -5.37 27.88
CA GLU A 146 4.31 -5.51 28.32
C GLU A 146 3.52 -4.23 28.04
N TYR A 147 2.21 -4.37 27.85
CA TYR A 147 1.33 -3.21 27.74
C TYR A 147 1.46 -2.29 28.96
N PRO A 148 1.30 -0.97 28.78
CA PRO A 148 1.22 -0.05 29.90
C PRO A 148 -0.03 -0.35 30.75
N ASP A 149 -0.12 0.30 31.91
CA ASP A 149 -1.28 0.16 32.80
C ASP A 149 -2.59 0.42 32.04
N GLU A 150 -3.61 -0.39 32.29
CA GLU A 150 -4.91 -0.31 31.61
C GLU A 150 -5.52 1.09 31.80
N ASP A 151 -5.33 1.70 32.97
CA ASP A 151 -5.80 3.07 33.28
C ASP A 151 -5.13 4.16 32.42
N SER A 152 -4.07 3.82 31.67
CA SER A 152 -3.34 4.74 30.79
C SER A 152 -3.62 4.53 29.30
N LEU A 153 -4.48 3.57 28.97
CA LEU A 153 -4.88 3.25 27.60
C LEU A 153 -6.26 3.87 27.31
N PRO A 154 -6.52 4.24 26.05
CA PRO A 154 -7.83 4.77 25.68
C PRO A 154 -8.80 3.61 25.47
N GLU A 155 -9.96 3.64 26.12
CA GLU A 155 -11.03 2.63 25.97
C GLU A 155 -10.55 1.15 26.14
N PRO A 156 -9.82 0.82 27.23
CA PRO A 156 -9.21 -0.50 27.43
C PRO A 156 -10.22 -1.64 27.48
N GLU A 157 -11.45 -1.39 27.94
CA GLU A 157 -12.51 -2.38 27.99
C GLU A 157 -12.98 -2.88 26.61
N TYR A 158 -12.72 -2.12 25.54
CA TYR A 158 -13.11 -2.48 24.18
C TYR A 158 -11.93 -3.04 23.36
N TYR A 159 -10.75 -2.43 23.49
CA TYR A 159 -9.66 -2.67 22.54
C TYR A 159 -8.50 -3.50 23.09
N LEU A 160 -8.27 -3.51 24.40
CA LEU A 160 -7.04 -4.08 24.96
C LEU A 160 -6.85 -5.56 24.64
N GLU A 161 -7.90 -6.37 24.82
CA GLU A 161 -7.83 -7.82 24.54
C GLU A 161 -7.50 -8.08 23.06
N GLU A 162 -8.17 -7.37 22.14
CA GLU A 162 -7.94 -7.51 20.70
C GLU A 162 -6.50 -7.19 20.32
N TYR A 163 -5.95 -6.13 20.88
CA TYR A 163 -4.60 -5.65 20.58
C TYR A 163 -3.49 -6.43 21.28
N ARG A 164 -3.73 -6.95 22.49
CA ARG A 164 -2.72 -7.59 23.33
C ARG A 164 -2.67 -9.11 23.16
N ASP A 165 -3.81 -9.76 23.03
CA ASP A 165 -3.88 -11.22 23.27
C ASP A 165 -3.73 -12.03 21.99
N THR A 166 -3.85 -11.39 20.82
CA THR A 166 -3.59 -12.00 19.52
C THR A 166 -2.39 -11.36 18.86
N ALA A 167 -1.48 -12.17 18.32
CA ALA A 167 -0.30 -11.71 17.62
C ALA A 167 -0.17 -12.41 16.26
N TYR A 168 0.18 -11.65 15.24
CA TYR A 168 0.37 -12.16 13.88
C TYR A 168 1.81 -11.96 13.44
N ARG A 169 2.45 -13.03 12.97
CA ARG A 169 3.75 -12.94 12.30
C ARG A 169 3.49 -12.53 10.85
N LEU A 170 4.19 -11.49 10.40
CA LEU A 170 4.09 -11.02 9.03
C LEU A 170 5.14 -11.66 8.14
N SER A 171 4.77 -11.90 6.88
CA SER A 171 5.69 -12.29 5.81
C SER A 171 5.41 -11.49 4.54
N PHE A 172 6.41 -11.34 3.68
CA PHE A 172 6.35 -10.38 2.57
C PHE A 172 6.57 -11.07 1.24
N SER A 173 5.77 -10.71 0.23
CA SER A 173 5.96 -11.21 -1.14
C SER A 173 5.75 -10.10 -2.19
N PRO A 174 6.60 -10.02 -3.22
CA PRO A 174 6.48 -9.01 -4.26
C PRO A 174 5.40 -9.39 -5.27
N LYS A 175 4.47 -8.47 -5.52
CA LYS A 175 3.36 -8.66 -6.46
C LYS A 175 3.22 -7.47 -7.41
N TYR A 176 2.53 -7.69 -8.52
CA TYR A 176 2.06 -6.63 -9.40
C TYR A 176 0.70 -6.97 -9.98
N LEU A 177 -0.08 -5.95 -10.32
CA LEU A 177 -1.36 -6.14 -11.00
C LEU A 177 -1.71 -4.93 -11.88
N PHE A 178 -2.79 -5.06 -12.63
CA PHE A 178 -3.36 -4.00 -13.45
C PHE A 178 -4.69 -3.58 -12.84
N TYR A 179 -4.77 -2.36 -12.32
CA TYR A 179 -6.00 -1.79 -11.75
C TYR A 179 -6.95 -1.33 -12.86
N VAL A 180 -7.47 -2.27 -13.66
CA VAL A 180 -8.41 -2.05 -14.76
C VAL A 180 -9.25 -3.31 -14.98
N ALA A 181 -10.49 -3.14 -15.43
CA ALA A 181 -11.41 -4.25 -15.74
C ALA A 181 -11.60 -5.22 -14.56
N GLY A 182 -11.79 -4.66 -13.38
CA GLY A 182 -12.03 -5.33 -12.12
C GLY A 182 -12.82 -4.41 -11.20
N ASP A 183 -13.22 -4.92 -10.04
CA ASP A 183 -13.80 -4.08 -8.97
C ASP A 183 -12.68 -3.62 -8.02
N ALA A 184 -12.99 -3.24 -6.78
CA ALA A 184 -11.97 -2.84 -5.79
C ALA A 184 -10.90 -3.93 -5.55
N TYR A 185 -11.21 -5.17 -5.92
CA TYR A 185 -10.72 -6.36 -5.27
C TYR A 185 -10.29 -7.43 -6.28
N ASP A 186 -11.17 -7.78 -7.21
CA ASP A 186 -10.99 -8.86 -8.18
C ASP A 186 -10.52 -8.34 -9.55
N TYR A 187 -9.30 -8.75 -9.92
CA TYR A 187 -8.66 -8.43 -11.19
C TYR A 187 -8.42 -9.70 -12.03
N ARG A 188 -9.17 -10.79 -11.79
CA ARG A 188 -9.04 -12.05 -12.55
C ARG A 188 -9.35 -11.88 -14.04
N THR A 189 -10.22 -10.95 -14.40
CA THR A 189 -10.60 -10.69 -15.80
C THR A 189 -9.41 -10.21 -16.62
N ILE A 190 -8.77 -9.11 -16.20
CA ILE A 190 -7.56 -8.60 -16.86
C ILE A 190 -6.41 -9.63 -16.81
N ALA A 191 -6.27 -10.32 -15.67
CA ALA A 191 -5.26 -11.35 -15.50
C ALA A 191 -5.31 -12.44 -16.58
N LYS A 192 -6.53 -12.88 -16.95
CA LYS A 192 -6.76 -13.91 -17.97
C LYS A 192 -6.59 -13.44 -19.41
N LEU A 193 -6.86 -12.15 -19.68
CA LEU A 193 -6.91 -11.62 -21.05
C LEU A 193 -5.53 -11.23 -21.60
N LEU A 194 -4.62 -10.73 -20.76
CA LEU A 194 -3.32 -10.29 -21.25
C LEU A 194 -2.41 -11.47 -21.66
N PRO A 195 -1.53 -11.29 -22.66
CA PRO A 195 -0.66 -12.36 -23.14
C PRO A 195 0.32 -12.86 -22.07
N LYS A 196 0.48 -14.18 -21.93
CA LYS A 196 1.48 -14.81 -21.04
C LYS A 196 2.90 -14.26 -21.24
N ALA A 197 3.29 -14.01 -22.49
CA ALA A 197 4.61 -13.47 -22.80
C ALA A 197 4.85 -12.04 -22.27
N LEU A 198 3.80 -11.24 -22.06
CA LEU A 198 3.90 -9.96 -21.35
C LEU A 198 4.18 -10.20 -19.86
N TYR A 199 3.41 -11.08 -19.23
CA TYR A 199 3.62 -11.46 -17.82
C TYR A 199 5.01 -12.03 -17.57
N ASP A 200 5.49 -12.93 -18.42
CA ASP A 200 6.83 -13.52 -18.26
C ASP A 200 7.93 -12.41 -18.25
N LYS A 201 7.78 -11.38 -19.08
CA LYS A 201 8.70 -10.22 -19.10
C LYS A 201 8.55 -9.33 -17.86
N LEU A 202 7.32 -9.04 -17.44
CA LEU A 202 7.04 -8.22 -16.26
C LEU A 202 7.51 -8.90 -14.98
N THR A 203 7.21 -10.18 -14.81
CA THR A 203 7.66 -11.01 -13.68
C THR A 203 9.18 -11.02 -13.58
N LYS A 204 9.89 -11.16 -14.70
CA LYS A 204 11.35 -11.09 -14.72
C LYS A 204 11.88 -9.70 -14.35
N LEU A 205 11.25 -8.65 -14.84
CA LEU A 205 11.68 -7.26 -14.64
C LEU A 205 11.44 -6.79 -13.20
N LEU A 206 10.24 -7.05 -12.68
CA LEU A 206 9.80 -6.63 -11.34
C LEU A 206 10.19 -7.63 -10.25
N LYS A 207 10.65 -8.83 -10.63
CA LYS A 207 10.93 -9.96 -9.70
C LYS A 207 9.73 -10.24 -8.79
N ALA A 208 8.56 -10.24 -9.38
CA ALA A 208 7.27 -10.23 -8.70
C ALA A 208 6.27 -11.12 -9.45
N GLU A 209 5.26 -11.63 -8.77
CA GLU A 209 4.21 -12.42 -9.40
C GLU A 209 3.00 -11.55 -9.73
N VAL A 210 2.26 -11.91 -10.79
CA VAL A 210 0.98 -11.27 -11.07
C VAL A 210 -0.02 -11.65 -9.98
N ALA A 211 -0.64 -10.65 -9.37
CA ALA A 211 -1.78 -10.84 -8.48
C ALA A 211 -3.08 -10.71 -9.28
N THR A 212 -4.09 -11.47 -8.86
CA THR A 212 -5.46 -11.36 -9.37
C THR A 212 -6.41 -10.77 -8.35
N TRP A 213 -5.90 -10.46 -7.16
CA TRP A 213 -6.66 -9.98 -6.02
C TRP A 213 -5.88 -8.82 -5.38
N ASN A 214 -6.57 -7.73 -5.04
CA ASN A 214 -6.05 -6.56 -4.36
C ASN A 214 -6.23 -6.64 -2.83
N LEU A 215 -5.30 -7.31 -2.12
CA LEU A 215 -5.39 -7.58 -0.67
C LEU A 215 -5.06 -6.37 0.21
N SER A 216 -5.88 -6.07 1.22
CA SER A 216 -5.73 -4.89 2.09
C SER A 216 -4.34 -4.75 2.71
N LEU A 217 -3.72 -5.81 3.22
CA LEU A 217 -2.45 -5.72 3.94
C LEU A 217 -1.23 -5.60 2.99
N ARG A 218 -0.69 -4.39 2.80
CA ARG A 218 0.39 -4.15 1.81
C ARG A 218 1.24 -2.90 2.01
N ILE A 219 2.35 -2.85 1.27
CA ILE A 219 3.22 -1.68 1.03
C ILE A 219 3.20 -1.37 -0.47
N PHE A 220 3.17 -0.08 -0.83
CA PHE A 220 2.98 0.42 -2.20
C PHE A 220 1.63 -0.04 -2.83
N GLY A 221 1.45 0.30 -4.11
CA GLY A 221 0.23 0.00 -4.85
C GLY A 221 -0.87 1.04 -4.66
N ARG A 222 -2.08 0.71 -5.10
CA ARG A 222 -3.28 1.52 -4.87
C ARG A 222 -3.75 1.26 -3.43
N PRO A 223 -4.16 2.25 -2.64
CA PRO A 223 -4.94 2.05 -1.40
C PRO A 223 -6.37 1.50 -1.68
N LEU A 224 -7.01 0.79 -0.76
CA LEU A 224 -8.44 0.44 -0.91
C LEU A 224 -9.31 1.49 -0.25
N PHE A 225 -10.21 2.08 -1.02
CA PHE A 225 -11.12 3.13 -0.58
C PHE A 225 -12.56 2.68 -0.82
N TRP A 226 -13.41 2.81 0.20
CA TRP A 226 -14.78 2.32 0.15
C TRP A 226 -15.78 3.33 -0.39
N GLN A 227 -15.52 4.63 -0.23
CA GLN A 227 -16.45 5.71 -0.59
C GLN A 227 -15.96 6.54 -1.80
N GLY A 228 -15.08 5.97 -2.62
CA GLY A 228 -14.57 6.66 -3.81
C GLY A 228 -13.65 7.84 -3.47
N GLU A 229 -12.98 7.84 -2.32
CA GLU A 229 -12.07 8.92 -1.91
C GLU A 229 -10.83 9.03 -2.83
N ASP A 230 -10.57 8.00 -3.63
CA ASP A 230 -9.59 8.06 -4.72
C ASP A 230 -10.19 8.37 -6.09
N GLU A 231 -11.50 8.59 -6.22
CA GLU A 231 -12.14 8.94 -7.49
C GLU A 231 -11.88 10.39 -7.87
N ARG A 232 -11.51 10.59 -9.13
CA ARG A 232 -11.50 11.92 -9.71
C ARG A 232 -12.91 12.20 -10.21
N MET A 233 -13.65 13.02 -9.46
CA MET A 233 -14.83 13.70 -10.00
C MET A 233 -14.30 14.65 -11.08
N ASP A 234 -14.63 14.39 -12.35
CA ASP A 234 -14.47 15.41 -13.36
C ASP A 234 -15.45 16.52 -13.00
N ASP A 235 -14.95 17.75 -12.79
CA ASP A 235 -15.76 18.95 -12.58
C ASP A 235 -16.59 19.24 -13.85
N GLU A 236 -17.63 18.44 -14.11
CA GLU A 236 -18.74 18.80 -14.99
C GLU A 236 -19.87 19.34 -14.12
N ASP A 237 -19.70 20.58 -13.65
CA ASP A 237 -20.75 21.61 -13.53
C ASP A 237 -20.23 22.85 -12.77
N ASP A 238 -19.21 23.50 -13.32
CA ASP A 238 -18.88 24.90 -12.99
C ASP A 238 -19.09 25.77 -14.24
N GLU A 239 -20.34 25.88 -14.69
CA GLU A 239 -20.80 26.75 -15.78
C GLU A 239 -20.68 28.28 -15.45
N GLU A 240 -19.97 28.69 -14.39
CA GLU A 240 -19.87 30.12 -14.04
C GLU A 240 -18.46 30.72 -14.04
N SER A 241 -17.40 29.98 -14.38
CA SER A 241 -16.11 30.61 -14.61
C SER A 241 -15.36 30.03 -15.81
N GLY A 242 -15.38 30.79 -16.93
CA GLY A 242 -14.80 30.45 -18.23
C GLY A 242 -13.26 30.30 -18.27
N LYS A 243 -12.67 29.53 -17.36
CA LYS A 243 -11.27 29.09 -17.40
C LYS A 243 -11.16 27.62 -17.03
N SER A 244 -11.61 26.75 -17.95
CA SER A 244 -11.25 25.34 -17.96
C SER A 244 -9.72 25.21 -18.03
N ARG A 245 -9.07 24.96 -16.89
CA ARG A 245 -7.70 24.45 -16.84
C ARG A 245 -7.77 22.93 -16.81
N ARG A 246 -8.10 22.34 -17.96
CA ARG A 246 -7.73 20.96 -18.27
C ARG A 246 -6.21 20.83 -18.10
N LYS A 247 -5.73 20.33 -16.95
CA LYS A 247 -4.41 19.72 -16.90
C LYS A 247 -4.52 18.43 -17.70
N LYS A 248 -4.20 18.51 -18.99
CA LYS A 248 -3.96 17.30 -19.81
C LYS A 248 -3.02 16.39 -19.01
N PRO A 249 -3.33 15.08 -18.87
CA PRO A 249 -2.40 14.15 -18.23
C PRO A 249 -1.08 14.23 -18.99
N SER A 250 -0.08 14.80 -18.32
CA SER A 250 1.24 14.94 -18.90
C SER A 250 1.85 13.54 -18.98
N LEU A 251 2.53 13.24 -20.08
CA LEU A 251 3.29 11.99 -20.28
C LEU A 251 4.49 11.85 -19.35
N ALA A 252 4.78 12.87 -18.52
CA ALA A 252 5.68 12.65 -17.41
C ALA A 252 4.96 11.66 -16.48
N ILE A 253 5.50 10.44 -16.40
CA ILE A 253 5.31 9.57 -15.25
C ILE A 253 5.89 10.39 -14.09
N GLU A 254 5.12 11.34 -13.57
CA GLU A 254 5.49 12.09 -12.38
C GLU A 254 5.56 11.03 -11.28
N GLU A 255 6.76 10.81 -10.76
CA GLU A 255 6.96 9.90 -9.64
C GLU A 255 5.97 10.33 -8.56
N ASN A 256 5.06 9.43 -8.17
CA ASN A 256 4.10 9.74 -7.12
C ASN A 256 4.90 10.19 -5.90
N SER A 257 4.65 11.43 -5.49
CA SER A 257 5.33 12.01 -4.34
C SER A 257 4.90 11.28 -3.08
N GLU A 258 3.68 10.74 -3.04
CA GLU A 258 3.17 10.03 -1.88
C GLU A 258 3.31 8.53 -2.04
N ILE A 259 3.78 7.90 -0.99
CA ILE A 259 4.08 6.48 -0.94
C ILE A 259 3.21 5.85 0.12
N LEU A 260 2.41 4.87 -0.27
CA LEU A 260 1.70 3.99 0.66
C LEU A 260 2.73 3.09 1.35
N ILE A 261 2.99 3.32 2.64
CA ILE A 261 3.98 2.54 3.41
C ILE A 261 3.35 1.46 4.27
N PHE A 262 2.05 1.57 4.54
CA PHE A 262 1.27 0.53 5.18
C PHE A 262 -0.21 0.73 4.87
N HIS A 263 -0.93 -0.35 4.65
CA HIS A 263 -2.37 -0.37 4.44
C HIS A 263 -2.89 -1.61 5.13
N SER A 264 -3.99 -1.48 5.86
CA SER A 264 -4.67 -2.59 6.52
C SER A 264 -6.14 -2.21 6.78
N GLU A 265 -6.87 -3.14 7.36
CA GLU A 265 -8.30 -3.05 7.64
C GLU A 265 -8.49 -3.14 9.16
N ILE A 266 -9.34 -2.28 9.71
CA ILE A 266 -9.74 -2.28 11.12
C ILE A 266 -11.25 -2.09 11.16
N GLY A 267 -11.96 -3.02 11.78
CA GLY A 267 -13.42 -3.02 11.80
C GLY A 267 -14.00 -3.10 10.38
N GLU A 268 -14.80 -2.11 10.01
CA GLU A 268 -15.46 -2.01 8.69
C GLU A 268 -14.76 -1.04 7.72
N GLY A 269 -13.55 -0.58 8.06
CA GLY A 269 -12.81 0.40 7.27
C GLY A 269 -11.37 0.03 6.97
N HIS A 270 -10.84 0.70 5.94
CA HIS A 270 -9.46 0.65 5.51
C HIS A 270 -8.72 1.88 6.01
N PHE A 271 -7.50 1.69 6.48
CA PHE A 271 -6.62 2.81 6.81
C PHE A 271 -5.33 2.75 6.02
N HIS A 272 -4.83 3.90 5.65
CA HIS A 272 -3.68 4.05 4.76
C HIS A 272 -2.66 4.94 5.41
N ILE A 273 -1.46 4.42 5.63
CA ILE A 273 -0.33 5.22 6.11
C ILE A 273 0.52 5.61 4.92
N ARG A 274 0.64 6.91 4.71
CA ARG A 274 1.32 7.51 3.57
C ARG A 274 2.45 8.41 4.03
N ILE A 275 3.45 8.59 3.16
CA ILE A 275 4.57 9.50 3.39
C ILE A 275 5.08 10.07 2.07
N ASP A 276 5.60 11.29 2.10
CA ASP A 276 6.32 11.84 0.95
C ASP A 276 7.61 11.04 0.69
N ARG A 277 7.86 10.72 -0.58
CA ARG A 277 9.00 9.95 -1.09
C ARG A 277 10.34 10.51 -0.61
N LYS A 278 10.49 11.83 -0.53
CA LYS A 278 11.74 12.47 -0.07
C LYS A 278 11.90 12.35 1.44
N ASP A 279 10.81 12.39 2.18
CA ASP A 279 10.81 12.22 3.64
C ASP A 279 11.06 10.75 4.01
N LEU A 280 10.49 9.78 3.27
CA LEU A 280 10.83 8.35 3.39
C LEU A 280 12.32 8.08 3.19
N LYS A 281 12.91 8.60 2.11
CA LYS A 281 14.36 8.48 1.84
C LYS A 281 15.23 9.11 2.93
N LYS A 282 14.71 10.13 3.63
CA LYS A 282 15.38 10.80 4.75
C LYS A 282 15.03 10.18 6.11
N LYS A 283 14.30 9.07 6.12
CA LYS A 283 13.87 8.33 7.32
C LYS A 283 13.00 9.18 8.26
N LYS A 284 12.26 10.15 7.72
CA LYS A 284 11.39 11.07 8.47
C LYS A 284 10.01 10.49 8.67
N PHE A 285 9.93 9.31 9.29
CA PHE A 285 8.68 8.57 9.47
C PHE A 285 7.66 9.30 10.35
N GLU A 286 8.11 10.25 11.18
CA GLU A 286 7.25 11.14 11.97
C GLU A 286 6.39 12.08 11.12
N LYS A 287 6.69 12.21 9.82
CA LYS A 287 5.89 12.98 8.86
C LYS A 287 4.91 12.14 8.05
N ALA A 288 4.87 10.84 8.29
CA ALA A 288 3.82 10.03 7.73
C ALA A 288 2.47 10.49 8.29
N TYR A 289 1.42 10.31 7.51
CA TYR A 289 0.06 10.62 7.91
C TYR A 289 -0.85 9.44 7.56
N SER A 290 -1.94 9.30 8.30
CA SER A 290 -2.95 8.29 8.04
C SER A 290 -4.19 8.90 7.39
N THR A 291 -4.84 8.12 6.53
CA THR A 291 -6.21 8.34 6.08
C THR A 291 -7.04 7.14 6.45
N TYR A 292 -8.34 7.35 6.66
CA TYR A 292 -9.31 6.29 6.92
C TYR A 292 -10.42 6.34 5.87
N SER A 293 -10.94 5.18 5.52
CA SER A 293 -12.04 5.00 4.58
C SER A 293 -12.92 3.86 5.07
N GLY A 294 -14.15 4.16 5.43
CA GLY A 294 -15.10 3.17 5.96
C GLY A 294 -16.53 3.62 5.71
N THR A 295 -17.48 2.73 6.02
CA THR A 295 -18.92 3.00 5.90
C THR A 295 -19.47 3.81 7.07
#